data_AF-A0A6V7L018-F1
#
_entry.id   AF-A0A6V7L018-F1
#
_cell.length_a   1.000
_cell.length_b   1.000
_cell.length_c   1.000
_cell.angle_alpha   90.00
_cell.angle_beta   90.00
_cell.angle_gamma   90.00
#
_symmetry.space_group_name_H-M   'P 1'
#
loop_
_entity.id
_entity.type
_entity.pdbx_description
1 polymer ?
#
loop_
_entity_poly.entity_id
_entity_poly.type
_entity_poly.pdbx_seq_one_letter_code
_entity_poly.pdbx_strand_id
1 'polypeptide(L)' 'LDKNKNNTEWEQWTIGSYEAFRSHRYATEHWWLGIKKNGRPKSGPKTAWGQKAIQFLIIGHS' A
#
# COMPACT_ATOMS: atom_id res chain seq x y z
N LEU A 1 -19.68 15.15 -1.25
CA LEU A 1 -18.54 14.34 -0.79
C LEU A 1 -17.40 15.27 -0.44
N ASP A 2 -16.97 15.26 0.81
CA ASP A 2 -15.88 16.10 1.30
C ASP A 2 -14.57 15.70 0.62
N LYS A 3 -14.00 16.60 -0.22
CA LYS A 3 -12.79 16.34 -1.01
C LYS A 3 -11.55 16.05 -0.14
N ASN A 4 -11.62 16.27 1.17
CA ASN A 4 -10.54 16.03 2.13
C ASN A 4 -10.46 14.60 2.70
N LYS A 5 -11.32 13.67 2.26
CA LYS A 5 -11.37 12.27 2.74
C LYS A 5 -10.86 11.23 1.74
N ASN A 6 -9.84 11.56 0.94
CA ASN A 6 -9.21 10.66 -0.04
C ASN A 6 -8.28 9.60 0.59
N ASN A 7 -8.60 9.09 1.79
CA ASN A 7 -7.78 8.09 2.49
C ASN A 7 -7.96 6.66 1.95
N THR A 8 -8.85 6.47 0.98
CA THR A 8 -9.19 5.18 0.38
C THR A 8 -8.73 5.05 -1.07
N GLU A 9 -8.02 6.04 -1.60
CA GLU A 9 -7.46 6.03 -2.95
C GLU A 9 -6.00 5.57 -2.91
N TRP A 10 -5.65 4.68 -3.82
CA TRP A 10 -4.35 4.04 -3.90
C TRP A 10 -3.83 4.04 -5.33
N GLU A 11 -2.57 4.36 -5.49
CA GLU A 11 -1.83 4.15 -6.73
C GLU A 11 -1.30 2.73 -6.74
N GLN A 12 -1.58 1.98 -7.79
CA GLN A 12 -1.07 0.62 -7.98
C GLN A 12 0.28 0.65 -8.70
N TRP A 13 1.22 -0.14 -8.18
CA TRP A 13 2.57 -0.28 -8.70
C TRP A 13 2.98 -1.75 -8.73
N THR A 14 3.84 -2.13 -9.66
CA THR A 14 4.38 -3.50 -9.75
C THR A 14 5.80 -3.57 -9.18
N ILE A 15 6.05 -4.55 -8.30
CA ILE A 15 7.37 -4.91 -7.76
C ILE A 15 7.68 -6.36 -8.14
N GLY A 16 8.33 -6.55 -9.29
CA GLY A 16 8.58 -7.90 -9.82
C GLY A 16 7.25 -8.58 -10.17
N SER A 17 6.94 -9.69 -9.50
CA SER A 17 5.68 -10.44 -9.68
C SER A 17 4.59 -10.09 -8.66
N TYR A 18 4.79 -9.03 -7.87
CA TYR A 18 3.86 -8.59 -6.83
C TYR A 18 3.30 -7.22 -7.16
N GLU A 19 2.13 -6.94 -6.62
CA GLU A 19 1.52 -5.61 -6.62
C GLU A 19 1.86 -4.88 -5.31
N ALA A 20 1.92 -3.57 -5.39
CA ALA A 20 2.11 -2.66 -4.27
C ALA A 20 1.16 -1.46 -4.41
N PHE A 21 0.64 -0.98 -3.29
CA PHE A 21 -0.36 0.07 -3.28
C PHE A 21 0.16 1.26 -2.47
N ARG A 22 0.40 2.39 -3.12
CA ARG A 22 0.82 3.64 -2.47
C ARG A 22 -0.39 4.50 -2.18
N SER A 23 -0.47 5.07 -0.98
CA SER A 23 -1.57 5.99 -0.64
C SER A 23 -1.50 7.21 -1.55
N HIS A 24 -2.60 7.53 -2.25
CA HIS A 24 -2.63 8.70 -3.12
C HIS A 24 -2.44 10.01 -2.33
N ARG A 25 -3.07 10.10 -1.15
CA ARG A 25 -2.94 11.25 -0.24
C ARG A 25 -1.51 11.47 0.27
N TYR A 26 -0.77 10.38 0.51
CA TYR A 26 0.58 10.40 1.09
C TYR A 26 1.64 9.91 0.09
N ALA A 27 1.43 10.21 -1.19
CA ALA A 27 2.32 9.78 -2.26
C ALA A 27 3.70 10.43 -2.15
N THR A 28 3.76 11.70 -1.74
CA THR A 28 5.01 12.45 -1.51
C THR A 28 5.86 11.84 -0.39
N GLU A 29 5.22 11.33 0.66
CA GLU A 29 5.87 10.64 1.78
C GLU A 29 6.16 9.17 1.49
N HIS A 30 5.78 8.67 0.30
CA HIS A 30 5.97 7.29 -0.12
C HIS A 30 5.38 6.28 0.86
N TRP A 31 4.15 6.53 1.35
CA TRP A 31 3.48 5.58 2.23
C TRP A 31 2.75 4.50 1.45
N TRP A 32 3.05 3.25 1.79
CA TRP A 32 2.48 2.06 1.16
C TRP A 32 1.48 1.38 2.07
N LEU A 33 0.53 0.65 1.49
CA LEU A 33 -0.21 -0.38 2.20
C LEU A 33 0.79 -1.45 2.64
N GLY A 34 0.78 -1.80 3.93
CA GLY A 34 1.74 -2.77 4.43
C GLY A 34 1.21 -3.62 5.57
N ILE A 35 1.57 -4.90 5.55
CA ILE A 35 1.22 -5.89 6.58
C ILE A 35 2.52 -6.41 7.20
N LYS A 36 2.62 -6.37 8.53
CA LYS A 36 3.74 -6.93 9.28
C LYS A 36 3.67 -8.45 9.27
N LYS A 37 4.79 -9.11 9.58
CA LYS A 37 4.85 -10.59 9.73
C LYS A 37 3.85 -11.14 10.76
N ASN A 38 3.46 -10.35 11.76
CA ASN A 38 2.45 -10.72 12.75
C ASN A 38 1.00 -10.39 12.33
N GLY A 39 0.75 -10.11 11.04
CA GLY A 39 -0.58 -9.82 10.49
C GLY A 39 -1.11 -8.41 10.77
N ARG A 40 -0.47 -7.63 11.66
CA ARG A 40 -0.92 -6.27 11.97
C ARG A 40 -0.55 -5.28 10.86
N PRO A 41 -1.31 -4.19 10.68
CA PRO A 41 -0.93 -3.12 9.76
C PRO A 41 0.44 -2.53 10.09
N LYS A 42 1.18 -2.19 9.03
CA LYS A 42 2.41 -1.39 9.09
C LYS A 42 2.04 0.07 8.90
N SER A 43 2.43 0.92 9.85
CA SER A 43 2.23 2.36 9.76
C SER A 43 2.93 2.91 8.52
N GLY A 44 2.27 3.81 7.78
CA GLY A 44 2.78 4.42 6.54
C GLY A 44 4.24 4.91 6.62
N PRO A 45 4.64 5.71 7.64
CA PRO A 45 6.03 6.16 7.80
C PRO A 45 7.09 5.06 7.93
N LYS A 46 6.68 3.83 8.24
CA LYS A 46 7.57 2.67 8.39
C LYS A 46 7.62 1.79 7.14
N THR A 47 6.81 2.12 6.13
CA THR A 47 6.81 1.45 4.84
C THR A 47 7.86 2.08 3.92
N ALA A 48 8.38 1.30 2.98
CA ALA A 48 9.30 1.78 1.95
C ALA A 48 9.27 0.80 0.77
N TRP A 49 9.61 1.31 -0.42
CA TRP A 49 9.74 0.49 -1.63
C TRP A 49 10.69 -0.70 -1.40
N GLY A 50 10.33 -1.86 -1.95
CA GLY A 50 11.13 -3.09 -1.84
C GLY A 50 10.98 -3.88 -0.55
N GLN A 51 10.28 -3.38 0.48
CA GLN A 51 9.99 -4.17 1.68
C GLN A 51 9.00 -5.30 1.39
N LYS A 52 9.26 -6.52 1.87
CA LYS A 52 8.30 -7.65 1.72
C LYS A 52 6.90 -7.35 2.27
N ALA A 53 6.80 -6.47 3.25
CA ALA A 53 5.54 -6.08 3.88
C ALA A 53 4.57 -5.35 2.94
N ILE A 54 5.05 -4.82 1.81
CA ILE A 54 4.26 -4.02 0.85
C ILE A 54 3.95 -4.78 -0.46
N GLN A 55 4.34 -6.06 -0.54
CA GLN A 55 4.18 -6.91 -1.72
C GLN A 55 2.94 -7.79 -1.55
N PHE A 56 1.97 -7.65 -2.44
CA PHE A 56 0.70 -8.35 -2.42
C PHE A 56 0.52 -9.20 -3.68
N LEU A 57 -0.11 -10.36 -3.52
CA LEU A 57 -0.67 -11.13 -4.62
C LEU A 57 -2.18 -10.86 -4.65
N ILE A 58 -2.70 -10.44 -5.80
CA ILE A 58 -4.14 -10.29 -5.99
C ILE A 58 -4.73 -11.66 -6.28
N ILE A 59 -5.58 -12.16 -5.39
CA ILE A 59 -6.39 -13.34 -5.64
C ILE A 59 -7.79 -12.88 -6.05
N GLY A 60 -8.18 -13.15 -7.30
CA GLY A 60 -9.56 -12.99 -7.73
C GLY A 60 -10.37 -14.21 -7.31
N HIS A 61 -11.57 -14.00 -6.81
CA HIS A 61 -12.59 -15.05 -6.80
C HIS A 61 -13.36 -14.94 -8.12
N SER A 62 -13.24 -15.96 -8.95
CA SER A 62 -14.07 -16.20 -10.14
C SER A 62 -15.49 -16.59 -9.76
#